data_AF-A0ABC8TTR6-F1
#
_entry.id   AF-A0ABC8TTR6-F1
#
_cell.length_a   1.000
_cell.length_b   1.000
_cell.length_c   1.000
_cell.angle_alpha   90.00
_cell.angle_beta   90.00
_cell.angle_gamma   90.00
#
_symmetry.space_group_name_H-M   'P 1'
#
loop_
_entity.id
_entity.type
_entity.pdbx_description
1 polymer ?
#
loop_
_entity_poly.entity_id
_entity_poly.type
_entity_poly.pdbx_seq_one_letter_code
_entity_poly.pdbx_strand_id
1 'polypeptide(L)'
;QEMISTRIYGYVDVRDVAYAHVQALEIASAKGRYCLVETVTHSSETRKILHKLFPTLNLPKKCKDEKHVVPPYQVSKERAKSLGIDFLPLEVSLRDTVESLKEKKFLSF
;
A
#
# COMPACT_ATOMS: atom_id res chain seq x y z
N GLN A 1 -5.55 -11.41 23.38
CA GLN A 1 -5.66 -11.15 21.92
C GLN A 1 -5.28 -9.70 21.68
N GLU A 2 -4.21 -9.44 20.95
CA GLU A 2 -3.75 -8.07 20.67
C GLU A 2 -4.78 -7.33 19.79
N MET A 3 -5.22 -6.16 20.27
CA MET A 3 -6.25 -5.36 19.61
C MET A 3 -5.59 -4.24 18.82
N ILE A 4 -5.76 -4.24 17.50
CA ILE A 4 -5.20 -3.19 16.62
C ILE A 4 -6.27 -2.12 16.39
N SER A 5 -5.91 -0.85 16.61
CA SER A 5 -6.75 0.30 16.25
C SER A 5 -6.79 0.47 14.73
N THR A 6 -7.97 0.73 14.18
CA THR A 6 -8.13 0.94 12.73
C THR A 6 -7.55 2.31 12.37
N ARG A 7 -6.59 2.34 11.45
CA ARG A 7 -5.98 3.58 10.94
C ARG A 7 -6.07 3.63 9.42
N ILE A 8 -5.99 4.84 8.87
CA ILE A 8 -5.96 5.09 7.43
C ILE A 8 -4.50 5.25 7.02
N TYR A 9 -4.08 4.54 5.98
CA TYR A 9 -2.73 4.59 5.42
C TYR A 9 -2.78 4.80 3.91
N GLY A 10 -1.82 5.57 3.39
CA GLY A 10 -1.49 5.61 1.97
C GLY A 10 -0.46 4.53 1.63
N TYR A 11 -0.72 3.77 0.57
CA TYR A 11 0.15 2.70 0.08
C TYR A 11 0.67 3.02 -1.32
N VAL A 12 1.88 2.55 -1.60
CA VAL A 12 2.51 2.59 -2.93
C VAL A 12 3.51 1.44 -3.02
N ASP A 13 3.68 0.85 -4.20
CA ASP A 13 4.70 -0.17 -4.43
C ASP A 13 6.10 0.47 -4.48
N VAL A 14 7.10 -0.21 -3.91
CA VAL A 14 8.49 0.28 -3.90
C VAL A 14 9.07 0.42 -5.32
N ARG A 15 8.62 -0.42 -6.27
CA ARG A 15 9.03 -0.37 -7.68
C ARG A 15 8.51 0.90 -8.35
N ASP A 16 7.27 1.30 -8.05
CA ASP A 16 6.69 2.55 -8.56
C ASP A 16 7.46 3.75 -8.00
N VAL A 17 7.86 3.69 -6.72
CA VAL A 17 8.68 4.75 -6.11
C VAL A 17 10.04 4.85 -6.80
N ALA A 18 10.74 3.73 -7.00
CA ALA A 18 12.04 3.74 -7.66
C ALA A 18 11.93 4.28 -9.10
N TYR A 19 10.95 3.79 -9.86
CA TYR A 19 10.69 4.25 -11.22
C TYR A 19 10.35 5.75 -11.27
N ALA A 20 9.52 6.24 -10.34
CA ALA A 20 9.21 7.65 -10.23
C ALA A 20 10.45 8.54 -10.04
N HIS A 21 11.41 8.10 -9.22
CA HIS A 21 12.63 8.85 -8.97
C HIS A 21 13.50 8.93 -10.23
N VAL A 22 13.65 7.82 -10.97
CA VAL A 22 14.37 7.80 -12.25
C VAL A 22 13.70 8.74 -13.24
N GLN A 23 12.39 8.61 -13.44
CA GLN A 23 11.63 9.44 -14.37
C GLN A 23 11.66 10.93 -14.00
N ALA A 24 11.56 11.27 -12.72
CA ALA A 24 11.63 12.65 -12.27
C ALA A 24 13.02 13.28 -12.48
N LEU A 25 14.08 12.47 -12.52
CA LEU A 25 15.44 12.92 -12.84
C LEU A 25 15.64 13.09 -14.35
N GLU A 26 15.15 12.14 -15.15
CA GLU A 26 15.41 12.08 -16.60
C GLU A 26 14.51 13.00 -17.43
N ILE A 27 13.27 13.22 -17.00
CA ILE A 27 12.33 14.08 -17.72
C ILE A 27 12.68 15.54 -17.44
N ALA A 28 13.27 16.22 -18.42
CA ALA A 28 13.73 17.62 -18.30
C ALA A 28 12.64 18.62 -17.86
N SER A 29 11.37 18.33 -18.13
CA SER A 29 10.24 19.18 -17.71
C SER A 29 9.72 18.88 -16.29
N ALA A 30 10.22 17.82 -15.64
CA ALA A 30 9.82 17.46 -14.29
C ALA A 30 10.31 18.51 -13.28
N LYS A 31 9.42 18.91 -12.35
CA LYS A 31 9.74 19.96 -11.36
C LYS A 31 8.78 19.93 -10.17
N GLY A 32 9.25 20.42 -9.02
CA GLY A 32 8.44 20.51 -7.80
C GLY A 32 8.16 19.15 -7.18
N ARG A 33 6.97 18.97 -6.61
CA ARG A 33 6.61 17.81 -5.78
C ARG A 33 5.67 16.84 -6.50
N TYR A 34 5.88 15.54 -6.27
CA TYR A 34 5.09 14.44 -6.83
C TYR A 34 4.60 13.56 -5.69
N CYS A 35 3.28 13.45 -5.50
CA CYS A 35 2.72 12.54 -4.50
C CYS A 35 2.68 11.12 -5.08
N LEU A 36 3.33 10.17 -4.40
CA LEU A 36 3.35 8.76 -4.80
C LEU A 36 2.49 7.96 -3.81
N VAL A 37 1.21 7.85 -4.14
CA VAL A 37 0.24 7.07 -3.38
C VAL A 37 -0.69 6.40 -4.38
N GLU A 38 -0.71 5.06 -4.38
CA GLU A 38 -1.65 4.27 -5.15
C GLU A 38 -3.01 4.26 -4.44
N THR A 39 -3.12 3.72 -3.24
CA THR A 39 -4.41 3.66 -2.54
C THR A 39 -4.29 4.20 -1.13
N VAL A 40 -5.26 5.00 -0.70
CA VAL A 40 -5.47 5.35 0.70
C VAL A 40 -6.62 4.48 1.22
N THR A 41 -6.36 3.64 2.21
CA THR A 41 -7.39 2.75 2.75
C THR A 41 -7.19 2.47 4.24
N HIS A 42 -8.23 1.92 4.86
CA HIS A 42 -8.15 1.46 6.24
C HIS A 42 -7.30 0.20 6.36
N SER A 43 -6.58 0.06 7.48
CA SER A 43 -5.89 -1.18 7.83
C SER A 43 -6.82 -2.40 7.86
N SER A 44 -8.13 -2.21 8.08
CA SER A 44 -9.13 -3.28 7.97
C SER A 44 -9.25 -3.83 6.56
N GLU A 45 -9.20 -2.98 5.54
CA GLU A 45 -9.28 -3.40 4.13
C GLU A 45 -7.99 -4.10 3.70
N THR A 46 -6.83 -3.56 4.08
CA THR A 46 -5.53 -4.23 3.88
C THR A 46 -5.55 -5.64 4.48
N ARG A 47 -6.07 -5.81 5.69
CA ARG A 47 -6.23 -7.12 6.33
C ARG A 47 -7.20 -8.04 5.58
N LYS A 48 -8.32 -7.52 5.07
CA LYS A 48 -9.25 -8.30 4.24
C LYS A 48 -8.57 -8.81 2.97
N ILE A 49 -7.77 -7.98 2.31
CA ILE A 49 -6.98 -8.39 1.13
C ILE A 49 -5.99 -9.50 1.53
N LEU A 50 -5.22 -9.30 2.60
CA LEU A 50 -4.26 -10.30 3.10
C LEU A 50 -4.94 -11.63 3.45
N HIS A 51 -6.11 -11.61 4.09
CA HIS A 51 -6.85 -12.83 4.43
C HIS A 51 -7.40 -13.54 3.17
N LYS A 52 -7.74 -12.81 2.11
CA LYS A 52 -8.14 -13.41 0.82
C LYS A 52 -6.96 -14.06 0.11
N LEU A 53 -5.81 -13.38 0.08
CA LEU A 53 -4.60 -13.87 -0.58
C LEU A 53 -3.92 -15.01 0.19
N PHE A 54 -3.93 -14.94 1.53
CA PHE A 54 -3.25 -15.87 2.43
C PHE A 54 -4.17 -16.28 3.59
N PRO A 55 -5.15 -17.18 3.35
CA PRO A 55 -6.11 -17.58 4.38
C PRO A 55 -5.49 -18.27 5.60
N THR A 56 -4.31 -18.85 5.46
CA THR A 56 -3.55 -19.51 6.54
C THR A 56 -2.75 -18.53 7.40
N LEU A 57 -2.64 -17.27 6.99
CA LEU A 57 -1.94 -16.25 7.75
C LEU A 57 -2.78 -15.85 8.98
N ASN A 58 -2.28 -16.15 10.18
CA ASN A 58 -2.95 -15.87 11.45
C ASN A 58 -2.94 -14.36 11.78
N LEU A 59 -3.82 -13.58 11.13
CA LEU A 59 -3.99 -12.16 11.40
C LEU A 59 -5.03 -11.89 12.50
N PRO A 60 -4.83 -10.89 13.38
CA PRO A 60 -5.82 -10.50 14.38
C PRO A 60 -7.17 -10.12 13.77
N LYS A 61 -8.24 -10.84 14.17
CA LYS A 61 -9.60 -10.69 13.61
C LYS A 61 -10.38 -9.48 14.14
N LYS A 62 -10.09 -8.96 15.35
CA LYS A 62 -10.92 -7.94 16.02
C LYS A 62 -10.27 -6.54 16.00
N CYS A 63 -11.01 -5.52 15.56
CA CYS A 63 -10.65 -4.10 15.70
C CYS A 63 -11.45 -3.45 16.85
N LYS A 64 -10.84 -2.46 17.51
CA LYS A 64 -11.41 -1.75 18.69
C LYS A 64 -12.43 -0.67 18.30
N ASP A 65 -12.37 -0.17 17.07
CA ASP A 65 -12.92 1.13 16.67
C ASP A 65 -13.95 1.02 15.52
N GLU A 66 -14.97 0.15 15.63
CA GLU A 66 -16.08 0.12 14.66
C GLU A 66 -17.01 1.34 14.77
N LYS A 67 -16.84 2.17 15.81
CA LYS A 67 -17.84 3.17 16.16
C LYS A 67 -17.73 4.47 15.34
N HIS A 68 -16.57 4.85 14.81
CA HIS A 68 -16.39 6.09 14.03
C HIS A 68 -15.43 5.85 12.84
N VAL A 69 -15.97 5.44 11.70
CA VAL A 69 -15.18 5.20 10.48
C VAL A 69 -15.00 6.52 9.74
N VAL A 70 -13.88 7.22 9.99
CA VAL A 70 -13.47 8.37 9.17
C VAL A 70 -13.23 7.88 7.74
N PRO A 71 -13.83 8.45 6.69
CA PRO A 71 -13.60 7.97 5.33
C PRO A 71 -12.13 8.19 4.90
N PRO A 72 -11.55 7.30 4.08
CA PRO A 72 -10.24 7.53 3.48
C PRO A 72 -10.23 8.83 2.66
N TYR A 73 -9.23 9.67 2.87
CA TYR A 73 -8.98 10.83 2.02
C TYR A 73 -8.40 10.40 0.67
N GLN A 74 -8.44 11.29 -0.33
CA GLN A 74 -7.86 11.04 -1.64
C GLN A 74 -6.55 11.80 -1.81
N VAL A 75 -5.64 11.23 -2.59
CA VAL A 75 -4.37 11.86 -2.99
C VAL A 75 -4.36 11.95 -4.51
N SER A 76 -4.09 13.14 -5.05
CA SER A 76 -4.00 13.32 -6.51
C SER A 76 -2.81 12.52 -7.07
N LYS A 77 -3.10 11.74 -8.12
CA LYS A 77 -2.10 10.96 -8.87
C LYS A 77 -1.66 11.64 -10.15
N GLU A 78 -2.23 12.80 -10.49
CA GLU A 78 -2.05 13.43 -11.82
C GLU A 78 -0.60 13.74 -12.14
N ARG A 79 0.11 14.37 -11.19
CA ARG A 79 1.54 14.68 -11.37
C ARG A 79 2.39 13.42 -11.45
N ALA A 80 2.10 12.41 -10.64
CA ALA A 80 2.83 11.14 -10.70
C ALA A 80 2.63 10.44 -12.05
N LYS A 81 1.40 10.41 -12.56
CA LYS A 81 1.10 9.88 -13.91
C LYS A 81 1.81 10.66 -15.02
N SER A 82 2.06 11.96 -14.85
CA SER A 82 2.84 12.74 -15.82
C SER A 82 4.30 12.33 -15.91
N LEU A 83 4.80 11.51 -14.97
CA LEU A 83 6.12 10.86 -15.05
C LEU A 83 6.07 9.53 -15.80
N GLY A 84 4.91 9.13 -16.34
CA GLY A 84 4.71 7.86 -17.03
C GLY A 84 4.55 6.66 -16.10
N ILE A 85 4.23 6.90 -14.82
CA ILE A 85 3.98 5.84 -13.83
C ILE A 85 2.57 5.28 -14.04
N ASP A 86 2.48 3.96 -14.11
CA ASP A 86 1.23 3.22 -13.91
C ASP A 86 1.35 2.44 -12.60
N PHE A 87 0.57 2.85 -11.59
CA PHE A 87 0.75 2.34 -10.24
C PHE A 87 0.32 0.87 -10.13
N LEU A 88 1.16 0.06 -9.49
CA LEU A 88 0.84 -1.33 -9.19
C LEU A 88 -0.26 -1.41 -8.12
N PRO A 89 -1.32 -2.20 -8.34
CA PRO A 89 -2.40 -2.34 -7.38
C PRO A 89 -1.91 -2.82 -6.00
N LEU A 90 -2.56 -2.33 -4.94
CA LEU A 90 -2.25 -2.71 -3.56
C LEU A 90 -2.21 -4.23 -3.34
N GLU A 91 -3.10 -4.99 -3.98
CA GLU A 91 -3.14 -6.46 -3.89
C GLU A 91 -1.85 -7.10 -4.40
N VAL A 92 -1.27 -6.57 -5.48
CA VAL A 92 0.00 -7.03 -6.05
C VAL A 92 1.13 -6.74 -5.06
N SER A 93 1.18 -5.50 -4.55
CA SER A 93 2.19 -5.08 -3.57
C SER A 93 2.16 -5.94 -2.30
N LEU A 94 0.96 -6.22 -1.76
CA LEU A 94 0.78 -7.02 -0.55
C LEU A 94 1.17 -8.49 -0.78
N ARG A 95 0.78 -9.07 -1.92
CA ARG A 95 1.17 -10.44 -2.28
C ARG A 95 2.68 -10.57 -2.34
N ASP A 96 3.32 -9.70 -3.12
CA ASP A 96 4.77 -9.76 -3.35
C ASP A 96 5.54 -9.47 -2.05
N THR A 97 5.00 -8.61 -1.17
CA THR A 97 5.56 -8.38 0.17
C THR A 97 5.53 -9.64 1.03
N VAL A 98 4.39 -10.33 1.11
CA VAL A 98 4.26 -11.55 1.92
C VAL A 98 5.16 -12.66 1.38
N GLU A 99 5.22 -12.85 0.06
CA GLU A 99 6.12 -13.83 -0.55
C GLU A 99 7.59 -13.48 -0.27
N SER A 100 8.01 -12.22 -0.40
CA SER A 100 9.38 -11.81 -0.06
C SER A 100 9.71 -12.05 1.43
N LEU A 101 8.74 -11.84 2.33
CA LEU A 101 8.92 -12.12 3.76
C LEU A 101 9.05 -13.63 4.05
N LYS A 102 8.32 -14.49 3.32
CA LYS A 102 8.48 -15.96 3.41
C LYS A 102 9.84 -16.39 2.88
N GLU A 103 10.22 -15.94 1.68
CA GLU A 103 11.51 -16.27 1.05
C GLU A 103 12.69 -15.89 1.96
N LYS A 104 12.59 -14.76 2.65
CA LYS A 104 13.58 -14.27 3.61
C LYS A 104 13.44 -14.83 5.02
N LYS A 105 12.54 -15.81 5.22
CA LYS A 105 12.32 -16.53 6.49
C LYS A 105 11.87 -15.64 7.66
N PHE A 106 11.25 -14.50 7.37
CA PHE A 106 10.59 -13.65 8.38
C PHE A 106 9.17 -14.12 8.70
N LEU A 107 8.57 -14.92 7.81
CA LEU A 107 7.27 -15.55 8.01
C LEU A 107 7.39 -17.06 7.80
N SER A 108 6.75 -17.83 8.69
CA SER A 108 6.64 -19.29 8.58
C SER A 108 5.19 -19.69 8.86
N PHE A 109 4.47 -20.12 7.82
CA PHE A 109 3.10 -20.62 7.92
C PHE A 109 2.73 -21.45 6.70
#